data_AF-A0A2K8V8D5-F1
#
_entry.id   AF-A0A2K8V8D5-F1
#
_cell.length_a   1.000
_cell.length_b   1.000
_cell.length_c   1.000
_cell.angle_alpha   90.00
_cell.angle_beta   90.00
_cell.angle_gamma   90.00
#
_symmetry.space_group_name_H-M   'P 1'
#
loop_
_entity.id
_entity.type
_entity.pdbx_description
1 polymer ?
#
loop_
_entity_poly.entity_id
_entity_poly.type
_entity_poly.pdbx_seq_one_letter_code
_entity_poly.pdbx_strand_id
1 'polypeptide(L)'
;MRVIKSILAGVLVAATSSLSAQNLGNTKEAIDNNKAMLLNQKQLKKDIAQLKSFKTKINAFEEAFIEHDNKLVKSLKAEILSDMKREIKESKRKIRQDQKELQQSRRELGRSQREASNHTNSRRRAYRDDVRDKRDDRRDKKDDRRDLTRQIKRTDRQKEIMKAIKKYNFLAKRAPGKHQLITNSKLLQEFAQTMAADIAETKTEIVEDKKEMIEDRIERREDRRG
;
A
#
# COMPACT_ATOMS: atom_id res chain seq x y z
N MET A 1 33.52 43.60 63.65
CA MET A 1 33.74 44.51 62.50
C MET A 1 34.57 43.76 61.47
N ARG A 2 34.30 43.68 60.17
CA ARG A 2 33.29 44.26 59.29
C ARG A 2 33.39 43.44 57.97
N VAL A 3 32.25 42.86 57.58
CA VAL A 3 31.65 42.80 56.22
C VAL A 3 32.24 41.90 55.11
N ILE A 4 31.30 41.11 54.57
CA ILE A 4 31.15 40.28 53.37
C ILE A 4 31.55 40.95 52.04
N LYS A 5 32.07 40.17 51.07
CA LYS A 5 32.05 40.33 49.59
C LYS A 5 32.83 39.12 48.98
N SER A 6 32.41 38.32 48.01
CA SER A 6 31.30 38.33 47.06
C SER A 6 31.10 36.92 46.48
N ILE A 7 29.87 36.68 46.03
CA ILE A 7 29.28 35.50 45.38
C ILE A 7 29.67 35.46 43.88
N LEU A 8 29.42 34.32 43.22
CA LEU A 8 29.13 34.08 41.79
C LEU A 8 30.28 33.62 40.87
N ALA A 9 30.25 32.32 40.53
CA ALA A 9 30.50 31.84 39.16
C ALA A 9 29.83 30.47 38.96
N GLY A 10 28.49 30.47 39.02
CA GLY A 10 27.66 29.38 38.54
C GLY A 10 27.06 29.75 37.19
N VAL A 11 26.96 28.73 36.32
CA VAL A 11 26.10 28.64 35.13
C VAL A 11 26.55 29.43 33.90
N LEU A 12 27.17 28.73 32.92
CA LEU A 12 27.01 29.07 31.50
C LEU A 12 27.32 27.91 30.53
N VAL A 13 26.70 26.73 30.69
CA VAL A 13 26.68 25.71 29.62
C VAL A 13 25.34 24.98 29.62
N ALA A 14 24.25 25.64 29.19
CA ALA A 14 23.00 24.94 28.87
C ALA A 14 22.04 25.84 28.06
N ALA A 15 22.45 26.34 26.89
CA ALA A 15 21.52 27.11 26.05
C ALA A 15 21.88 27.17 24.56
N THR A 16 22.23 26.05 23.89
CA THR A 16 22.35 26.06 22.41
C THR A 16 21.88 24.79 21.67
N SER A 17 21.39 23.74 22.33
CA SER A 17 21.11 22.45 21.65
C SER A 17 19.65 22.23 21.18
N SER A 18 18.76 23.23 21.24
CA SER A 18 17.35 23.06 20.85
C SER A 18 17.02 23.33 19.38
N LEU A 19 17.97 23.82 18.55
CA LEU A 19 17.71 24.18 17.14
C LEU A 19 17.97 23.07 16.11
N SER A 20 18.41 21.88 16.53
CA SER A 20 18.91 20.84 15.59
C SER A 20 18.01 19.61 15.45
N ALA A 21 17.06 19.36 16.36
CA ALA A 21 16.28 18.11 16.36
C ALA A 21 15.16 18.09 15.30
N GLN A 22 14.46 19.22 15.11
CA GLN A 22 13.37 19.32 14.12
C GLN A 22 13.88 19.31 12.67
N ASN A 23 15.03 19.94 12.38
CA ASN A 23 15.63 19.92 11.04
C ASN A 23 16.16 18.54 10.63
N LEU A 24 16.69 17.75 11.57
CA LEU A 24 17.16 16.38 11.29
C LEU A 24 15.98 15.41 11.06
N GLY A 25 14.89 15.52 11.81
CA GLY A 25 13.68 14.71 11.62
C GLY A 25 13.06 14.87 10.22
N ASN A 26 12.86 16.11 9.78
CA ASN A 26 12.24 16.44 8.49
C ASN A 26 13.08 15.99 7.27
N THR A 27 14.40 15.87 7.42
CA THR A 27 15.27 15.34 6.35
C THR A 27 15.23 13.82 6.27
N LYS A 28 15.15 13.13 7.42
CA LYS A 28 15.04 11.67 7.47
C LYS A 28 13.73 11.17 6.88
N GLU A 29 12.62 11.80 7.26
CA GLU A 29 11.28 11.49 6.74
C GLU A 29 11.22 11.66 5.22
N ALA A 30 11.75 12.77 4.68
CA ALA A 30 11.81 12.98 3.23
C ALA A 30 12.68 11.93 2.51
N ILE A 31 13.76 11.46 3.13
CA ILE A 31 14.59 10.38 2.58
C ILE A 31 13.83 9.05 2.58
N ASP A 32 13.13 8.74 3.67
CA ASP A 32 12.39 7.50 3.81
C ASP A 32 11.17 7.46 2.85
N ASN A 33 10.46 8.58 2.67
CA ASN A 33 9.38 8.71 1.67
C ASN A 33 9.91 8.50 0.24
N ASN A 34 11.06 9.08 -0.09
CA ASN A 34 11.69 8.85 -1.40
C ASN A 34 12.07 7.38 -1.63
N LYS A 35 12.61 6.71 -0.61
CA LYS A 35 12.94 5.28 -0.69
C LYS A 35 11.68 4.44 -0.90
N ALA A 36 10.60 4.72 -0.15
CA ALA A 36 9.32 4.05 -0.30
C ALA A 36 8.77 4.21 -1.73
N MET A 37 8.77 5.43 -2.27
CA MET A 37 8.34 5.69 -3.66
C MET A 37 9.17 4.89 -4.69
N LEU A 38 10.50 4.82 -4.53
CA LEU A 38 11.36 4.03 -5.43
C LEU A 38 11.05 2.54 -5.36
N LEU A 39 10.80 2.01 -4.16
CA LEU A 39 10.38 0.62 -3.97
C LEU A 39 9.02 0.35 -4.62
N ASN A 40 8.04 1.23 -4.42
CA ASN A 40 6.70 1.13 -5.02
C ASN A 40 6.78 1.13 -6.55
N GLN A 41 7.59 2.02 -7.15
CA GLN A 41 7.80 2.05 -8.60
C GLN A 41 8.48 0.78 -9.13
N LYS A 42 9.46 0.24 -8.41
CA LYS A 42 10.13 -1.00 -8.80
C LYS A 42 9.17 -2.18 -8.75
N GLN A 43 8.35 -2.27 -7.70
CA GLN A 43 7.32 -3.29 -7.56
C GLN A 43 6.28 -3.17 -8.67
N LEU A 44 5.78 -1.96 -8.97
CA LEU A 44 4.84 -1.72 -10.06
C LEU A 44 5.37 -2.22 -11.42
N LYS A 45 6.66 -1.98 -11.72
CA LYS A 45 7.29 -2.49 -12.96
C LYS A 45 7.29 -4.02 -13.01
N LYS A 46 7.58 -4.66 -11.87
CA LYS A 46 7.54 -6.13 -11.74
C LYS A 46 6.12 -6.66 -11.96
N ASP A 47 5.12 -6.04 -11.34
CA ASP A 47 3.71 -6.46 -11.45
C ASP A 47 3.21 -6.35 -12.89
N ILE A 48 3.56 -5.27 -13.60
CA ILE A 48 3.25 -5.09 -15.03
C ILE A 48 3.88 -6.21 -15.87
N ALA A 49 5.15 -6.54 -15.62
CA ALA A 49 5.83 -7.62 -16.33
C ALA A 49 5.21 -9.00 -16.02
N GLN A 50 4.83 -9.24 -14.77
CA GLN A 50 4.13 -10.47 -14.35
C GLN A 50 2.76 -10.59 -15.03
N LEU A 51 1.97 -9.52 -15.09
CA LEU A 51 0.69 -9.52 -15.80
C LEU A 51 0.88 -9.82 -17.29
N LYS A 52 1.88 -9.21 -17.94
CA LYS A 52 2.19 -9.47 -19.36
C LYS A 52 2.54 -10.94 -19.57
N SER A 53 3.45 -11.48 -18.76
CA SER A 53 3.85 -12.89 -18.83
C SER A 53 2.66 -13.83 -18.58
N PHE A 54 1.80 -13.51 -17.61
CA PHE A 54 0.60 -14.28 -17.30
C PHE A 54 -0.36 -14.33 -18.50
N LYS A 55 -0.63 -13.19 -19.14
CA LYS A 55 -1.47 -13.13 -20.35
C LYS A 55 -0.89 -13.95 -21.51
N THR A 56 0.42 -13.88 -21.74
CA THR A 56 1.08 -14.70 -22.76
C THR A 56 0.88 -16.20 -22.49
N LYS A 57 0.96 -16.64 -21.22
CA LYS A 57 0.70 -18.05 -20.86
C LYS A 57 -0.75 -18.44 -21.07
N ILE A 58 -1.72 -17.54 -20.85
CA ILE A 58 -3.13 -17.81 -21.15
C ILE A 58 -3.31 -18.07 -22.65
N ASN A 59 -2.75 -17.22 -23.51
CA ASN A 59 -2.87 -17.40 -24.96
C ASN A 59 -2.22 -18.71 -25.43
N ALA A 60 -0.98 -18.99 -24.99
CA ALA A 60 -0.30 -20.24 -25.30
C ALA A 60 -1.08 -21.47 -24.79
N PHE A 61 -1.75 -21.34 -23.65
CA PHE A 61 -2.59 -22.40 -23.10
C PHE A 61 -3.82 -22.66 -23.97
N GLU A 62 -4.47 -21.61 -24.46
CA GLU A 62 -5.62 -21.70 -25.37
C GLU A 62 -5.23 -22.33 -26.71
N GLU A 63 -4.12 -21.89 -27.28
CA GLU A 63 -3.54 -22.43 -28.53
C GLU A 63 -3.23 -23.93 -28.37
N ALA A 64 -2.48 -24.30 -27.34
CA ALA A 64 -2.15 -25.70 -27.07
C ALA A 64 -3.39 -26.58 -26.85
N PHE A 65 -4.46 -26.02 -26.28
CA PHE A 65 -5.72 -26.74 -26.11
C PHE A 65 -6.45 -26.96 -27.44
N ILE A 66 -6.46 -25.95 -28.32
CA ILE A 66 -7.04 -26.03 -29.67
C ILE A 66 -6.28 -27.06 -30.52
N GLU A 67 -4.95 -27.07 -30.42
CA GLU A 67 -4.06 -28.02 -31.12
C GLU A 67 -4.08 -29.43 -30.51
N HIS A 68 -4.80 -29.63 -29.40
CA HIS A 68 -4.85 -30.89 -28.66
C HIS A 68 -3.48 -31.38 -28.14
N ASP A 69 -2.50 -30.48 -27.94
CA ASP A 69 -1.23 -30.81 -27.28
C ASP A 69 -1.43 -30.94 -25.77
N ASN A 70 -1.88 -32.12 -25.35
CA ASN A 70 -2.16 -32.45 -23.96
C ASN A 70 -0.94 -32.29 -23.04
N LYS A 71 0.29 -32.49 -23.56
CA LYS A 71 1.51 -32.37 -22.77
C LYS A 71 1.77 -30.89 -22.47
N LEU A 72 1.67 -30.04 -23.49
CA LEU A 72 1.85 -28.60 -23.35
C LEU A 72 0.75 -27.97 -22.49
N VAL A 73 -0.52 -28.33 -22.70
CA VAL A 73 -1.66 -27.91 -21.86
C VAL A 73 -1.41 -28.21 -20.39
N LYS A 74 -0.94 -29.42 -20.06
CA LYS A 74 -0.66 -29.82 -18.67
C LYS A 74 0.48 -29.00 -18.07
N SER A 75 1.54 -28.75 -18.85
CA SER A 75 2.68 -27.92 -18.42
C SER A 75 2.26 -26.48 -18.15
N LEU A 76 1.60 -25.85 -19.13
CA LEU A 76 1.13 -24.47 -19.03
C LEU A 76 0.13 -24.29 -17.89
N LYS A 77 -0.78 -25.23 -17.68
CA LYS A 77 -1.68 -25.22 -16.52
C LYS A 77 -0.90 -25.18 -15.21
N ALA A 78 0.13 -26.01 -15.07
CA ALA A 78 0.92 -26.07 -13.84
C ALA A 78 1.67 -24.75 -13.59
N GLU A 79 2.22 -24.15 -14.64
CA GLU A 79 2.88 -22.84 -14.56
C GLU A 79 1.91 -21.72 -14.20
N ILE A 80 0.75 -21.65 -14.86
CA ILE A 80 -0.30 -20.68 -14.56
C ILE A 80 -0.74 -20.80 -13.10
N LEU A 81 -1.01 -22.01 -12.61
CA LEU A 81 -1.38 -22.24 -11.20
C LEU A 81 -0.27 -21.83 -10.23
N SER A 82 1.00 -22.02 -10.61
CA SER A 82 2.15 -21.57 -9.83
C SER A 82 2.19 -20.05 -9.73
N ASP A 83 1.99 -19.36 -10.85
CA ASP A 83 1.92 -17.89 -10.90
C ASP A 83 0.74 -17.35 -10.07
N MET A 84 -0.45 -17.94 -10.20
CA MET A 84 -1.62 -17.56 -9.39
C MET A 84 -1.37 -17.75 -7.89
N LYS A 85 -0.71 -18.86 -7.51
CA LYS A 85 -0.36 -19.12 -6.11
C LYS A 85 0.62 -18.08 -5.57
N ARG A 86 1.60 -17.66 -6.38
CA ARG A 86 2.55 -16.59 -6.03
C ARG A 86 1.82 -15.26 -5.85
N GLU A 87 0.98 -14.89 -6.80
CA GLU A 87 0.18 -13.65 -6.78
C GLU A 87 -0.71 -13.58 -5.52
N ILE A 88 -1.46 -14.64 -5.23
CA ILE A 88 -2.29 -14.73 -4.02
C ILE A 88 -1.44 -14.62 -2.74
N LYS A 89 -0.22 -15.16 -2.75
CA LYS A 89 0.69 -15.05 -1.59
C LYS A 89 1.18 -13.62 -1.42
N GLU A 90 1.50 -12.92 -2.50
CA GLU A 90 1.87 -11.50 -2.49
C GLU A 90 0.68 -10.64 -2.02
N SER A 91 -0.51 -10.84 -2.57
CA SER A 91 -1.76 -10.19 -2.15
C SER A 91 -2.10 -10.40 -0.66
N LYS A 92 -1.88 -11.60 -0.11
CA LYS A 92 -2.03 -11.87 1.33
C LYS A 92 -1.04 -11.09 2.20
N ARG A 93 0.15 -10.79 1.68
CA ARG A 93 1.12 -9.96 2.40
C ARG A 93 0.66 -8.51 2.43
N LYS A 94 0.17 -7.98 1.29
CA LYS A 94 -0.45 -6.64 1.21
C LYS A 94 -1.59 -6.49 2.23
N ILE A 95 -2.56 -7.41 2.24
CA ILE A 95 -3.66 -7.40 3.23
C ILE A 95 -3.16 -7.28 4.68
N ARG A 96 -2.08 -7.99 5.04
CA ARG A 96 -1.53 -7.93 6.41
C ARG A 96 -0.85 -6.60 6.70
N GLN A 97 -0.28 -5.95 5.68
CA GLN A 97 0.27 -4.61 5.77
C GLN A 97 -0.85 -3.59 5.93
N ASP A 98 -1.86 -3.59 5.06
CA ASP A 98 -3.01 -2.68 5.13
C ASP A 98 -3.77 -2.84 6.47
N GLN A 99 -3.81 -4.05 7.04
CA GLN A 99 -4.36 -4.29 8.38
C GLN A 99 -3.57 -3.61 9.50
N LYS A 100 -2.24 -3.50 9.35
CA LYS A 100 -1.39 -2.79 10.31
C LYS A 100 -1.55 -1.29 10.15
N GLU A 101 -1.58 -0.79 8.92
CA GLU A 101 -1.82 0.62 8.60
C GLU A 101 -3.16 1.06 9.16
N LEU A 102 -4.26 0.33 8.90
CA LEU A 102 -5.56 0.62 9.50
C LEU A 102 -5.55 0.61 11.04
N GLN A 103 -4.73 -0.23 11.68
CA GLN A 103 -4.59 -0.21 13.14
C GLN A 103 -3.84 1.03 13.61
N GLN A 104 -2.86 1.51 12.85
CA GLN A 104 -2.11 2.72 13.13
C GLN A 104 -3.01 3.95 13.01
N SER A 105 -3.76 4.11 11.92
CA SER A 105 -4.69 5.23 11.71
C SER A 105 -5.81 5.26 12.75
N ARG A 106 -6.20 4.09 13.29
CA ARG A 106 -7.11 4.00 14.45
C ARG A 106 -6.51 4.57 15.72
N ARG A 107 -5.22 4.35 15.97
CA ARG A 107 -4.51 4.85 17.15
C ARG A 107 -4.28 6.35 17.04
N GLU A 108 -3.87 6.83 15.87
CA GLU A 108 -3.66 8.25 15.54
C GLU A 108 -4.96 9.04 15.74
N LEU A 109 -6.06 8.60 15.13
CA LEU A 109 -7.38 9.21 15.36
C LEU A 109 -7.76 9.24 16.86
N GLY A 110 -7.46 8.18 17.61
CA GLY A 110 -7.72 8.12 19.04
C GLY A 110 -6.88 9.12 19.84
N ARG A 111 -5.66 9.40 19.40
CA ARG A 111 -4.76 10.41 19.97
C ARG A 111 -5.26 11.82 19.67
N SER A 112 -5.54 12.14 18.40
CA SER A 112 -6.05 13.45 17.97
C SER A 112 -7.41 13.77 18.60
N GLN A 113 -8.24 12.76 18.85
CA GLN A 113 -9.47 12.92 19.65
C GLN A 113 -9.20 13.39 21.08
N ARG A 114 -8.17 12.87 21.74
CA ARG A 114 -7.78 13.27 23.11
C ARG A 114 -7.15 14.65 23.13
N GLU A 115 -6.26 14.94 22.18
CA GLU A 115 -5.58 16.23 22.04
C GLU A 115 -6.61 17.35 21.79
N ALA A 116 -7.53 17.17 20.84
CA ALA A 116 -8.63 18.11 20.58
C ALA A 116 -9.57 18.30 21.79
N SER A 117 -9.71 17.30 22.67
CA SER A 117 -10.51 17.41 23.90
C SER A 117 -9.79 18.12 25.06
N ASN A 118 -8.46 18.11 25.07
CA ASN A 118 -7.64 18.68 26.14
C ASN A 118 -7.32 20.18 25.93
N HIS A 119 -7.51 20.71 24.72
CA HIS A 119 -7.31 22.13 24.45
C HIS A 119 -8.54 22.97 24.81
N THR A 120 -8.44 23.76 25.88
CA THR A 120 -9.38 24.84 26.20
C THR A 120 -9.28 25.99 25.20
N ASN A 121 -10.40 26.68 24.92
CA ASN A 121 -10.58 27.79 23.96
C ASN A 121 -9.56 28.97 24.02
N SER A 122 -8.63 28.99 24.98
CA SER A 122 -7.64 30.07 25.16
C SER A 122 -6.52 30.07 24.12
N ARG A 123 -6.32 28.98 23.35
CA ARG A 123 -5.34 28.90 22.25
C ARG A 123 -6.02 28.59 20.92
N ARG A 124 -6.66 29.61 20.33
CA ARG A 124 -7.51 29.51 19.13
C ARG A 124 -6.81 28.93 17.87
N ARG A 125 -5.48 29.05 17.76
CA ARG A 125 -4.69 28.50 16.64
C ARG A 125 -4.44 26.99 16.81
N ALA A 126 -3.88 26.58 17.96
CA ALA A 126 -3.66 25.17 18.29
C ALA A 126 -4.94 24.33 18.17
N TYR A 127 -6.06 24.83 18.72
CA TYR A 127 -7.35 24.16 18.59
C TYR A 127 -7.84 24.00 17.13
N ARG A 128 -7.52 24.95 16.24
CA ARG A 128 -7.87 24.82 14.81
C ARG A 128 -7.02 23.76 14.12
N ASP A 129 -5.75 23.69 14.46
CA ASP A 129 -4.81 22.70 13.93
C ASP A 129 -5.24 21.29 14.41
N ASP A 130 -5.53 21.09 15.69
CA ASP A 130 -6.01 19.79 16.23
C ASP A 130 -7.34 19.32 15.60
N VAL A 131 -8.25 20.25 15.29
CA VAL A 131 -9.52 19.93 14.61
C VAL A 131 -9.29 19.53 13.16
N ARG A 132 -8.28 20.12 12.50
CA ARG A 132 -7.87 19.74 11.15
C ARG A 132 -7.27 18.34 11.15
N ASP A 133 -6.31 18.08 12.03
CA ASP A 133 -5.64 16.77 12.15
C ASP A 133 -6.65 15.66 12.41
N LYS A 134 -7.59 15.87 13.35
CA LYS A 134 -8.67 14.92 13.62
C LYS A 134 -9.57 14.65 12.40
N ARG A 135 -9.77 15.64 11.52
CA ARG A 135 -10.56 15.47 10.29
C ARG A 135 -9.81 14.63 9.28
N ASP A 136 -8.50 14.85 9.16
CA ASP A 136 -7.64 14.16 8.21
C ASP A 136 -7.41 12.70 8.67
N ASP A 137 -7.09 12.45 9.95
CA ASP A 137 -7.03 11.08 10.52
C ASP A 137 -8.33 10.27 10.33
N ARG A 138 -9.48 10.96 10.37
CA ARG A 138 -10.78 10.33 10.14
C ARG A 138 -10.96 9.92 8.68
N ARG A 139 -10.41 10.71 7.75
CA ARG A 139 -10.41 10.41 6.32
C ARG A 139 -9.48 9.25 6.04
N ASP A 140 -8.26 9.27 6.54
CA ASP A 140 -7.25 8.26 6.29
C ASP A 140 -7.73 6.88 6.76
N LYS A 141 -8.22 6.82 8.00
CA LYS A 141 -8.85 5.59 8.53
C LYS A 141 -10.00 5.07 7.65
N LYS A 142 -10.77 5.96 7.03
CA LYS A 142 -11.90 5.58 6.17
C LYS A 142 -11.38 5.01 4.85
N ASP A 143 -10.36 5.63 4.28
CA ASP A 143 -9.73 5.22 3.03
C ASP A 143 -8.97 3.89 3.24
N ASP A 144 -8.13 3.75 4.27
CA ASP A 144 -7.47 2.49 4.64
C ASP A 144 -8.45 1.32 4.79
N ARG A 145 -9.60 1.58 5.43
CA ARG A 145 -10.64 0.56 5.60
C ARG A 145 -11.22 0.15 4.25
N ARG A 146 -11.46 1.12 3.38
CA ARG A 146 -12.04 0.88 2.05
C ARG A 146 -11.06 0.05 1.21
N ASP A 147 -9.79 0.41 1.24
CA ASP A 147 -8.76 -0.19 0.40
C ASP A 147 -8.42 -1.61 0.89
N LEU A 148 -8.29 -1.81 2.22
CA LEU A 148 -8.24 -3.15 2.82
C LEU A 148 -9.43 -4.03 2.40
N THR A 149 -10.65 -3.46 2.40
CA THR A 149 -11.85 -4.21 2.01
C THR A 149 -11.81 -4.61 0.53
N ARG A 150 -11.34 -3.73 -0.36
CA ARG A 150 -11.16 -4.01 -1.78
C ARG A 150 -10.11 -5.09 -1.98
N GLN A 151 -8.95 -4.98 -1.34
CA GLN A 151 -7.86 -5.94 -1.44
C GLN A 151 -8.28 -7.34 -0.97
N ILE A 152 -9.04 -7.44 0.14
CA ILE A 152 -9.60 -8.71 0.62
C ILE A 152 -10.52 -9.32 -0.43
N LYS A 153 -11.52 -8.57 -0.90
CA LYS A 153 -12.50 -9.07 -1.89
C LYS A 153 -11.82 -9.57 -3.16
N ARG A 154 -10.86 -8.81 -3.67
CA ARG A 154 -10.10 -9.16 -4.87
C ARG A 154 -9.26 -10.42 -4.65
N THR A 155 -8.57 -10.52 -3.51
CA THR A 155 -7.77 -11.69 -3.14
C THR A 155 -8.63 -12.93 -2.95
N ASP A 156 -9.83 -12.79 -2.39
CA ASP A 156 -10.77 -13.91 -2.26
C ASP A 156 -11.28 -14.38 -3.61
N ARG A 157 -11.59 -13.45 -4.52
CA ARG A 157 -11.94 -13.79 -5.90
C ARG A 157 -10.82 -14.53 -6.62
N GLN A 158 -9.57 -14.08 -6.48
CA GLN A 158 -8.40 -14.77 -7.02
C GLN A 158 -8.28 -16.22 -6.51
N LYS A 159 -8.54 -16.47 -5.21
CA LYS A 159 -8.53 -17.84 -4.64
C LYS A 159 -9.62 -18.71 -5.23
N GLU A 160 -10.84 -18.17 -5.38
CA GLU A 160 -11.95 -18.89 -5.98
C GLU A 160 -11.63 -19.32 -7.41
N ILE A 161 -11.13 -18.39 -8.22
CA ILE A 161 -10.71 -18.66 -9.59
C ILE A 161 -9.62 -19.74 -9.62
N MET A 162 -8.57 -19.60 -8.81
CA MET A 162 -7.50 -20.61 -8.73
C MET A 162 -8.05 -21.99 -8.34
N LYS A 163 -8.98 -22.05 -7.38
CA LYS A 163 -9.62 -23.30 -6.94
C LYS A 163 -10.43 -23.93 -8.08
N ALA A 164 -11.16 -23.14 -8.86
CA ALA A 164 -11.93 -23.60 -10.01
C ALA A 164 -11.01 -24.17 -11.10
N ILE A 165 -9.97 -23.44 -11.51
CA ILE A 165 -8.99 -23.88 -12.51
C ILE A 165 -8.24 -25.15 -12.04
N LYS A 166 -7.89 -25.23 -10.75
CA LYS A 166 -7.20 -26.40 -10.20
C LYS A 166 -8.04 -27.67 -10.32
N LYS A 167 -9.32 -27.61 -9.95
CA LYS A 167 -10.24 -28.75 -9.98
C LYS A 167 -10.52 -29.28 -11.39
N TYR A 168 -10.41 -28.41 -12.39
CA TYR A 168 -10.77 -28.74 -13.75
C TYR A 168 -9.81 -29.77 -14.38
N ASN A 169 -10.32 -30.83 -14.99
CA ASN A 169 -9.52 -31.85 -15.70
C ASN A 169 -9.65 -31.67 -17.21
N PHE A 170 -8.59 -31.20 -17.87
CA PHE A 170 -8.56 -30.96 -19.33
C PHE A 170 -8.50 -32.24 -20.17
N LEU A 171 -8.29 -33.41 -19.55
CA LEU A 171 -8.15 -34.69 -20.24
C LEU A 171 -9.44 -35.54 -20.24
N ALA A 172 -10.53 -35.02 -19.67
CA ALA A 172 -11.78 -35.76 -19.60
C ALA A 172 -12.44 -35.82 -20.99
N LYS A 173 -12.32 -36.96 -21.67
CA LYS A 173 -12.85 -37.26 -23.03
C LYS A 173 -14.35 -37.01 -23.25
N ARG A 174 -15.15 -36.72 -22.22
CA ARG A 174 -16.62 -36.78 -22.26
C ARG A 174 -17.37 -35.45 -22.20
N ALA A 175 -16.67 -34.33 -22.15
CA ALA A 175 -17.33 -33.02 -22.14
C ALA A 175 -17.02 -32.23 -23.40
N PRO A 176 -17.95 -31.40 -23.90
CA PRO A 176 -17.76 -30.62 -25.11
C PRO A 176 -16.62 -29.62 -24.88
N GLY A 177 -15.40 -29.97 -25.32
CA GLY A 177 -14.16 -29.26 -24.98
C GLY A 177 -14.20 -27.76 -25.26
N LYS A 178 -15.02 -27.31 -26.23
CA LYS A 178 -15.21 -25.90 -26.57
C LYS A 178 -15.86 -25.08 -25.45
N HIS A 179 -16.94 -25.56 -24.82
CA HIS A 179 -17.62 -24.80 -23.76
C HIS A 179 -16.74 -24.68 -22.50
N GLN A 180 -15.96 -25.72 -22.25
CA GLN A 180 -15.09 -25.77 -21.09
C GLN A 180 -13.82 -24.93 -21.25
N LEU A 181 -13.25 -24.88 -22.46
CA LEU A 181 -12.19 -23.92 -22.79
C LEU A 181 -12.66 -22.49 -22.51
N ILE A 182 -13.83 -22.10 -23.05
CA ILE A 182 -14.40 -20.76 -22.86
C ILE A 182 -14.54 -20.41 -21.37
N THR A 183 -15.04 -21.34 -20.56
CA THR A 183 -15.22 -21.09 -19.12
C THR A 183 -13.89 -20.89 -18.40
N ASN A 184 -12.89 -21.71 -18.67
CA ASN A 184 -11.57 -21.60 -18.04
C ASN A 184 -10.80 -20.38 -18.53
N SER A 185 -10.83 -20.10 -19.83
CA SER A 185 -10.30 -18.88 -20.43
C SER A 185 -10.91 -17.64 -19.78
N LYS A 186 -12.23 -17.60 -19.63
CA LYS A 186 -12.91 -16.49 -18.95
C LYS A 186 -12.43 -16.31 -17.51
N LEU A 187 -12.29 -17.40 -16.76
CA LEU A 187 -11.76 -17.37 -15.39
C LEU A 187 -10.31 -16.88 -15.34
N LEU A 188 -9.45 -17.33 -16.25
CA LEU A 188 -8.05 -16.88 -16.32
C LEU A 188 -7.95 -15.40 -16.70
N GLN A 189 -8.77 -14.94 -17.65
CA GLN A 189 -8.86 -13.53 -18.02
C GLN A 189 -9.39 -12.69 -16.86
N GLU A 190 -10.37 -13.18 -16.12
CA GLU A 190 -10.86 -12.53 -14.90
C GLU A 190 -9.75 -12.42 -13.85
N PHE A 191 -8.94 -13.47 -13.65
CA PHE A 191 -7.76 -13.39 -12.78
C PHE A 191 -6.79 -12.30 -13.25
N ALA A 192 -6.48 -12.25 -14.55
CA ALA A 192 -5.63 -11.21 -15.12
C ALA A 192 -6.21 -9.80 -14.96
N GLN A 193 -7.54 -9.66 -14.99
CA GLN A 193 -8.22 -8.39 -14.69
C GLN A 193 -8.05 -7.98 -13.23
N THR A 194 -8.07 -8.92 -12.27
CA THR A 194 -7.78 -8.59 -10.87
C THR A 194 -6.35 -8.07 -10.70
N MET A 195 -5.36 -8.68 -11.37
CA MET A 195 -3.97 -8.19 -11.37
C MET A 195 -3.86 -6.80 -12.01
N ALA A 196 -4.59 -6.54 -13.10
CA ALA A 196 -4.62 -5.24 -13.73
C ALA A 196 -5.24 -4.16 -12.83
N ALA A 197 -6.24 -4.52 -12.04
CA ALA A 197 -6.85 -3.63 -11.06
C ALA A 197 -5.88 -3.27 -9.93
N ASP A 198 -5.13 -4.24 -9.39
CA ASP A 198 -4.04 -3.98 -8.42
C ASP A 198 -3.02 -2.99 -8.98
N ILE A 199 -2.56 -3.21 -10.22
CA ILE A 199 -1.60 -2.34 -10.89
C ILE A 199 -2.14 -0.91 -11.07
N ALA A 200 -3.44 -0.78 -11.37
CA ALA A 200 -4.08 0.52 -11.52
C ALA A 200 -4.18 1.26 -10.18
N GLU A 201 -4.52 0.56 -9.10
CA GLU A 201 -4.58 1.10 -7.74
C GLU A 201 -3.20 1.60 -7.28
N THR A 202 -2.16 0.77 -7.43
CA THR A 202 -0.77 1.17 -7.11
C THR A 202 -0.28 2.36 -7.95
N LYS A 203 -0.75 2.51 -9.19
CA LYS A 203 -0.42 3.71 -10.00
C LYS A 203 -1.05 4.97 -9.42
N THR A 204 -2.31 4.87 -8.99
CA THR A 204 -3.02 6.00 -8.37
C THR A 204 -2.35 6.38 -7.05
N GLU A 205 -2.05 5.41 -6.19
CA GLU A 205 -1.33 5.62 -4.93
C GLU A 205 0.00 6.37 -5.16
N ILE A 206 0.83 5.94 -6.12
CA ILE A 206 2.09 6.63 -6.43
C ILE A 206 1.88 8.08 -6.89
N VAL A 207 0.76 8.40 -7.55
CA VAL A 207 0.45 9.77 -7.96
C VAL A 207 0.02 10.61 -6.76
N GLU A 208 -0.77 10.03 -5.86
CA GLU A 208 -1.22 10.66 -4.61
C GLU A 208 -0.03 10.91 -3.67
N ASP A 209 0.82 9.90 -3.42
CA ASP A 209 2.06 10.02 -2.63
C ASP A 209 2.94 11.18 -3.13
N LYS A 210 3.08 11.32 -4.45
CA LYS A 210 3.87 12.40 -5.05
C LYS A 210 3.27 13.78 -4.79
N LYS A 211 1.94 13.87 -4.78
CA LYS A 211 1.23 15.12 -4.53
C LYS A 211 1.41 15.52 -3.06
N GLU A 212 1.24 14.59 -2.13
CA GLU A 212 1.45 14.81 -0.69
C GLU A 212 2.90 15.24 -0.41
N MET A 213 3.89 14.57 -1.01
CA MET A 213 5.29 14.98 -0.89
C MET A 213 5.58 16.41 -1.38
N ILE A 214 4.81 16.93 -2.34
CA ILE A 214 4.92 18.31 -2.82
C ILE A 214 4.26 19.26 -1.82
N GLU A 215 3.09 18.91 -1.30
CA GLU A 215 2.37 19.68 -0.27
C GLU A 215 3.23 19.80 1.00
N ASP A 216 3.79 18.70 1.52
CA ASP A 216 4.72 18.69 2.66
C ASP A 216 5.94 19.58 2.45
N ARG A 217 6.40 19.68 1.20
CA ARG A 217 7.55 20.52 0.85
C ARG A 217 7.17 22.00 0.88
N ILE A 218 5.95 22.34 0.47
CA ILE A 218 5.44 23.72 0.50
C ILE A 218 5.24 24.14 1.95
N GLU A 219 4.57 23.32 2.77
CA GLU A 219 4.31 23.62 4.19
C GLU A 219 5.62 23.85 4.96
N ARG A 220 6.63 22.97 4.77
CA ARG A 220 7.97 23.15 5.37
C ARG A 220 8.69 24.44 4.95
N ARG A 221 8.35 25.02 3.79
CA ARG A 221 8.92 26.31 3.35
C ARG A 221 8.19 27.49 3.99
N GLU A 222 6.88 27.36 4.21
CA GLU A 222 6.07 28.37 4.88
C GLU A 222 6.43 28.46 6.37
N ASP A 223 6.62 27.31 7.04
CA ASP A 223 7.08 27.25 8.44
C ASP A 223 8.44 27.89 8.68
N ARG A 224 9.31 27.91 7.66
CA ARG A 224 10.63 28.55 7.74
C ARG A 224 10.59 30.06 7.48
N ARG A 225 9.46 30.59 7.00
CA ARG A 225 9.27 32.01 6.65
C ARG A 225 8.41 32.77 7.67
N GLY A 226 7.62 32.05 8.48
CA GLY A 226 6.85 32.60 9.61
C GLY A 226 7.64 32.58 10.92
#